data_AF-A0A3C2BAI0-F1
#
_entry.id   AF-A0A3C2BAI0-F1
#
_cell.length_a   1.000
_cell.length_b   1.000
_cell.length_c   1.000
_cell.angle_alpha   90.00
_cell.angle_beta   90.00
_cell.angle_gamma   90.00
#
_symmetry.space_group_name_H-M   'P 1'
#
loop_
_entity.id
_entity.type
_entity.pdbx_description
1 polymer ?
#
loop_
_entity_poly.entity_id
_entity_poly.type
_entity_poly.pdbx_seq_one_letter_code
_entity_poly.pdbx_strand_id
1 'polypeptide(L)'
;METYEEYEIFDAHAHIFPDKIAGLATESIGNFYDLKMRNIGNSKNLIESGKKINVSGYLVFSTATNPAQVYNINSFIARECEQHKEFIGLGTLHPQSDDMERDFNQILELNLKGIKLHPDFQKFDIDSEEAYKMYEIAEGRLPMLIHFGDRRYEYSAPKKLVQVHKDFPDLKVIAAHLGGYERWEEQLL
;
A
#
# COMPACT_ATOMS: atom_id res chain seq x y z
N MET A 1 -13.85 -16.77 27.54
CA MET A 1 -13.53 -15.71 26.55
C MET A 1 -12.10 -15.99 26.15
N GLU A 2 -11.86 -16.34 24.89
CA GLU A 2 -10.49 -16.34 24.36
C GLU A 2 -9.97 -14.90 24.46
N THR A 3 -8.81 -14.72 25.09
CA THR A 3 -8.12 -13.43 25.11
C THR A 3 -7.28 -13.35 23.84
N TYR A 4 -7.22 -12.19 23.19
CA TYR A 4 -6.43 -11.99 21.97
C TYR A 4 -4.92 -12.23 22.16
N GLU A 5 -4.48 -12.46 23.40
CA GLU A 5 -3.10 -12.75 23.79
C GLU A 5 -2.57 -14.07 23.23
N GLU A 6 -3.44 -14.98 22.78
CA GLU A 6 -3.05 -16.28 22.21
C GLU A 6 -2.80 -16.23 20.69
N TYR A 7 -3.18 -15.14 20.01
CA TYR A 7 -3.08 -15.02 18.55
C TYR A 7 -1.85 -14.20 18.15
N GLU A 8 -1.12 -14.70 17.15
CA GLU A 8 -0.12 -13.91 16.44
C GLU A 8 -0.84 -12.98 15.45
N ILE A 9 -0.70 -11.67 15.64
CA ILE A 9 -1.45 -10.66 14.87
C ILE A 9 -0.49 -9.90 13.97
N PHE A 10 -0.81 -9.86 12.67
CA PHE A 10 -0.13 -8.99 11.71
C PHE A 10 -1.09 -7.91 11.21
N ASP A 11 -0.71 -6.64 11.36
CA ASP A 11 -1.43 -5.53 10.74
C ASP A 11 -1.03 -5.43 9.26
N ALA A 12 -1.93 -5.81 8.37
CA ALA A 12 -1.65 -5.90 6.94
C ALA A 12 -1.74 -4.56 6.19
N HIS A 13 -2.15 -3.46 6.83
CA HIS A 13 -2.37 -2.18 6.14
C HIS A 13 -1.99 -0.99 7.03
N ALA A 14 -0.69 -0.77 7.21
CA ALA A 14 -0.18 0.31 8.06
C ALA A 14 0.55 1.39 7.25
N HIS A 15 -0.02 2.60 7.23
CA HIS A 15 0.64 3.76 6.65
C HIS A 15 1.61 4.40 7.65
N ILE A 16 2.86 4.58 7.24
CA ILE A 16 3.86 5.35 7.99
C ILE A 16 4.44 6.45 7.11
N PHE A 17 4.82 7.57 7.73
CA PHE A 17 5.42 8.72 7.06
C PHE A 17 6.60 9.24 7.88
N PRO A 18 7.60 9.90 7.25
CA PRO A 18 8.65 10.58 7.98
C PRO A 18 8.07 11.61 8.97
N ASP A 19 8.60 11.65 10.19
CA ASP A 19 8.06 12.50 11.28
C ASP A 19 7.81 13.95 10.88
N LYS A 20 8.70 14.52 10.06
CA LYS A 20 8.59 15.91 9.58
C LYS A 20 7.31 16.18 8.79
N ILE A 21 6.75 15.18 8.11
CA ILE A 21 5.55 15.33 7.26
C ILE A 21 4.36 14.51 7.76
N ALA A 22 4.54 13.63 8.75
CA ALA A 22 3.51 12.68 9.17
C ALA A 22 2.20 13.35 9.59
N GLY A 23 2.27 14.49 10.30
CA GLY A 23 1.08 15.25 10.70
C GLY A 23 0.28 15.75 9.49
N LEU A 24 0.97 16.41 8.54
CA LEU A 24 0.37 16.94 7.31
C LEU A 24 -0.18 15.84 6.42
N ALA A 25 0.55 14.73 6.27
CA ALA A 25 0.10 13.58 5.48
C ALA A 25 -1.17 12.96 6.09
N THR A 26 -1.18 12.77 7.41
CA THR A 26 -2.35 12.26 8.14
C THR A 26 -3.56 13.17 7.95
N GLU A 27 -3.39 14.48 8.14
CA GLU A 27 -4.46 15.46 7.96
C GLU A 27 -4.99 15.49 6.52
N SER A 28 -4.09 15.46 5.52
CA SER A 28 -4.46 15.41 4.11
C SER A 28 -5.30 14.18 3.77
N ILE A 29 -4.96 13.01 4.32
CA ILE A 29 -5.73 11.78 4.14
C ILE A 29 -7.09 11.89 4.85
N GLY A 30 -7.10 12.40 6.08
CA GLY A 30 -8.35 12.65 6.81
C GLY A 30 -9.31 13.55 6.03
N ASN A 31 -8.80 14.66 5.50
CA ASN A 31 -9.58 15.59 4.67
C ASN A 31 -10.07 14.95 3.37
N PHE A 32 -9.28 14.07 2.74
CA PHE A 32 -9.72 13.36 1.55
C PHE A 32 -10.93 12.46 1.83
N TYR A 33 -10.92 11.74 2.95
CA TYR A 33 -12.00 10.82 3.34
C TYR A 33 -13.10 11.46 4.20
N ASP A 34 -13.03 12.76 4.47
CA ASP A 34 -13.92 13.45 5.42
C ASP A 34 -13.92 12.80 6.83
N LEU A 35 -12.75 12.30 7.25
CA LEU A 35 -12.53 11.59 8.51
C LEU A 35 -11.63 12.38 9.47
N LYS A 36 -12.07 12.48 10.73
CA LYS A 36 -11.21 12.99 11.80
C LYS A 36 -10.20 11.92 12.23
N MET A 37 -8.95 12.10 11.82
CA MET A 37 -7.85 11.22 12.19
C MET A 37 -7.51 11.35 13.68
N ARG A 38 -7.33 10.20 14.35
CA ARG A 38 -7.10 10.14 15.81
C ARG A 38 -5.63 10.07 16.19
N ASN A 39 -4.78 9.60 15.28
CA ASN A 39 -3.34 9.40 15.50
C ASN A 39 -2.57 9.91 14.28
N ILE A 40 -1.31 10.31 14.48
CA ILE A 40 -0.39 10.68 13.41
C ILE A 40 0.26 9.39 12.86
N GLY A 41 0.29 9.23 11.54
CA GLY A 41 0.85 8.07 10.85
C GLY A 41 2.38 8.04 10.84
N ASN A 42 3.02 7.82 11.98
CA ASN A 42 4.45 7.53 12.08
C ASN A 42 4.69 6.21 12.81
N SER A 43 5.90 5.68 12.67
CA SER A 43 6.30 4.38 13.22
C SER A 43 6.12 4.30 14.73
N LYS A 44 6.48 5.37 15.45
CA LYS A 44 6.33 5.45 16.91
C LYS A 44 4.88 5.22 17.34
N ASN A 45 3.94 5.97 16.77
CA ASN A 45 2.53 5.86 17.13
C ASN A 45 1.93 4.52 16.70
N LEU A 46 2.35 3.99 15.55
CA LEU A 46 1.92 2.68 15.06
C LEU A 46 2.29 1.57 16.06
N ILE A 47 3.55 1.54 16.50
CA ILE A 47 4.06 0.57 17.46
C ILE A 47 3.38 0.72 18.83
N GLU A 48 3.27 1.95 19.34
CA GLU A 48 2.60 2.23 20.62
C GLU A 48 1.11 1.83 20.59
N SER A 49 0.44 1.97 19.45
CA SER A 49 -0.94 1.54 19.28
C SER A 49 -1.07 0.03 19.21
N GLY A 50 -0.28 -0.64 18.37
CA GLY A 50 -0.40 -2.10 18.19
C GLY A 50 0.06 -2.91 19.41
N LYS A 51 0.97 -2.39 20.24
CA LYS A 51 1.32 -2.99 21.55
C LYS A 51 0.10 -3.20 22.47
N LYS A 52 -0.95 -2.39 22.35
CA LYS A 52 -2.16 -2.50 23.18
C LYS A 52 -2.99 -3.74 22.84
N ILE A 53 -2.75 -4.35 21.68
CA ILE A 53 -3.46 -5.54 21.19
C ILE A 53 -2.48 -6.66 20.77
N ASN A 54 -1.21 -6.58 21.18
CA ASN A 54 -0.17 -7.58 20.88
C ASN A 54 0.08 -7.84 19.38
N VAL A 55 0.10 -6.79 18.55
CA VAL A 55 0.56 -6.92 17.15
C VAL A 55 2.00 -7.41 17.12
N SER A 56 2.24 -8.48 16.36
CA SER A 56 3.53 -9.15 16.19
C SER A 56 4.29 -8.66 14.96
N GLY A 57 3.59 -8.16 13.94
CA GLY A 57 4.21 -7.54 12.78
C GLY A 57 3.30 -6.62 11.96
N TYR A 58 3.89 -5.83 11.09
CA TYR A 58 3.20 -4.79 10.32
C TYR A 58 3.65 -4.81 8.86
N LEU A 59 2.69 -4.80 7.94
CA LEU A 59 2.96 -4.43 6.55
C LEU A 59 2.93 -2.91 6.47
N VAL A 60 4.12 -2.30 6.36
CA VAL A 60 4.29 -0.84 6.39
C VAL A 60 4.61 -0.28 5.02
N PHE A 61 4.01 0.86 4.70
CA PHE A 61 4.19 1.53 3.43
C PHE A 61 3.81 3.01 3.45
N SER A 62 4.21 3.72 2.41
CA SER A 62 3.63 4.99 1.99
C SER A 62 3.36 4.94 0.50
N THR A 63 2.50 5.81 -0.02
CA THR A 63 2.24 5.92 -1.46
C THR A 63 2.86 7.20 -2.02
N ALA A 64 3.57 7.07 -3.14
CA ALA A 64 4.04 8.23 -3.92
C ALA A 64 2.85 8.89 -4.63
N THR A 65 2.57 10.17 -4.36
CA THR A 65 1.52 10.94 -5.07
C THR A 65 2.04 11.66 -6.32
N ASN A 66 3.34 11.55 -6.58
CA ASN A 66 4.04 12.05 -7.77
C ASN A 66 5.28 11.18 -8.00
N PRO A 67 5.69 10.86 -9.25
CA PRO A 67 6.84 10.01 -9.56
C PRO A 67 8.14 10.39 -8.83
N ALA A 68 8.43 11.68 -8.68
CA ALA A 68 9.66 12.14 -8.02
C ALA A 68 9.81 11.71 -6.54
N GLN A 69 8.73 11.21 -5.91
CA GLN A 69 8.76 10.74 -4.52
C GLN A 69 9.18 9.27 -4.37
N VAL A 70 9.09 8.46 -5.43
CA VAL A 70 9.24 7.00 -5.38
C VAL A 70 10.53 6.59 -4.68
N TYR A 71 11.67 7.11 -5.16
CA TYR A 71 12.99 6.78 -4.61
C TYR A 71 13.10 7.05 -3.11
N ASN A 72 12.62 8.21 -2.66
CA ASN A 72 12.74 8.65 -1.27
C ASN A 72 11.78 7.90 -0.35
N ILE A 73 10.59 7.54 -0.84
CA ILE A 73 9.63 6.74 -0.09
C ILE A 73 10.18 5.32 0.11
N ASN A 74 10.65 4.67 -0.96
CA ASN A 74 11.24 3.33 -0.86
C ASN A 74 12.42 3.32 0.13
N SER A 75 13.32 4.30 0.01
CA SER A 75 14.46 4.46 0.93
C SER A 75 14.02 4.70 2.37
N PHE A 76 12.92 5.43 2.59
CA PHE A 76 12.37 5.66 3.92
C PHE A 76 11.82 4.36 4.53
N ILE A 77 10.98 3.63 3.79
CA ILE A 77 10.39 2.37 4.28
C ILE A 77 11.49 1.34 4.60
N ALA A 78 12.51 1.24 3.77
CA ALA A 78 13.65 0.34 4.02
C ALA A 78 14.37 0.68 5.33
N ARG A 79 14.66 1.97 5.58
CA ARG A 79 15.29 2.42 6.84
C ARG A 79 14.42 2.17 8.07
N GLU A 80 13.10 2.25 7.94
CA GLU A 80 12.20 1.91 9.05
C GLU A 80 12.21 0.41 9.34
N CYS A 81 12.31 -0.44 8.31
CA CYS A 81 12.45 -1.89 8.49
C CYS A 81 13.80 -2.29 9.10
N GLU A 82 14.87 -1.53 8.86
CA GLU A 82 16.17 -1.75 9.53
C GLU A 82 16.11 -1.44 11.03
N GLN A 83 15.31 -0.43 11.42
CA GLN A 83 15.15 0.01 12.80
C GLN A 83 14.14 -0.85 13.59
N HIS A 84 13.13 -1.39 12.91
CA HIS A 84 11.99 -2.09 13.51
C HIS A 84 11.83 -3.48 12.90
N LYS A 85 12.22 -4.51 13.65
CA LYS A 85 12.20 -5.91 13.17
C LYS A 85 10.79 -6.45 12.94
N GLU A 86 9.80 -5.83 13.57
CA GLU A 86 8.38 -6.13 13.39
C GLU A 86 7.82 -5.59 12.06
N PHE A 87 8.58 -4.81 11.29
CA PHE A 87 8.13 -4.23 10.03
C PHE A 87 8.48 -5.08 8.81
N ILE A 88 7.49 -5.24 7.95
CA ILE A 88 7.58 -5.82 6.61
C ILE A 88 7.25 -4.71 5.62
N GLY A 89 8.28 -4.13 5.01
CA GLY A 89 8.13 -2.97 4.14
C GLY A 89 7.62 -3.32 2.74
N LEU A 90 6.65 -2.54 2.24
CA LEU A 90 6.29 -2.51 0.82
C LEU A 90 6.80 -1.22 0.19
N GLY A 91 7.46 -1.33 -0.95
CA GLY A 91 7.84 -0.18 -1.77
C GLY A 91 6.63 0.44 -2.47
N THR A 92 6.83 1.52 -3.21
CA THR A 92 5.83 2.14 -4.09
C THR A 92 6.42 2.25 -5.48
N LEU A 93 5.55 2.15 -6.49
CA LEU A 93 5.83 2.58 -7.86
C LEU A 93 4.90 3.74 -8.21
N HIS A 94 5.09 4.34 -9.37
CA HIS A 94 4.18 5.35 -9.90
C HIS A 94 3.99 5.16 -11.41
N PRO A 95 2.75 5.17 -11.95
CA PRO A 95 2.47 4.94 -13.39
C PRO A 95 3.19 5.92 -14.32
N GLN A 96 3.43 7.13 -13.84
CA GLN A 96 4.15 8.20 -14.54
C GLN A 96 5.67 8.24 -14.25
N SER A 97 6.27 7.14 -13.76
CA SER A 97 7.73 7.09 -13.58
C SER A 97 8.44 7.16 -14.93
N ASP A 98 9.48 8.00 -15.00
CA ASP A 98 10.34 8.10 -16.18
C ASP A 98 11.18 6.82 -16.39
N ASP A 99 11.46 6.07 -15.30
CA ASP A 99 12.29 4.86 -15.31
C ASP A 99 11.75 3.84 -14.30
N MET A 100 10.66 3.17 -14.69
CA MET A 100 9.96 2.20 -13.87
C MET A 100 10.85 1.01 -13.47
N GLU A 101 11.74 0.56 -14.36
CA GLU A 101 12.65 -0.55 -14.12
C GLU A 101 13.65 -0.20 -13.02
N ARG A 102 14.20 1.02 -13.04
CA ARG A 102 15.07 1.49 -11.96
C ARG A 102 14.34 1.55 -10.62
N ASP A 103 13.12 2.08 -10.60
CA ASP A 103 12.32 2.17 -9.38
C ASP A 103 12.01 0.76 -8.82
N PHE A 104 11.67 -0.19 -9.68
CA PHE A 104 11.42 -1.57 -9.27
C PHE A 104 12.68 -2.28 -8.79
N ASN A 105 13.82 -2.10 -9.48
CA ASN A 105 15.10 -2.66 -9.04
C ASN A 105 15.52 -2.12 -7.67
N GLN A 106 15.25 -0.85 -7.38
CA GLN A 106 15.48 -0.28 -6.05
C GLN A 106 14.69 -1.03 -4.97
N ILE A 107 13.42 -1.39 -5.22
CA ILE A 107 12.58 -2.14 -4.26
C ILE A 107 13.23 -3.49 -3.94
N LEU A 108 13.75 -4.18 -4.96
CA LEU A 108 14.47 -5.45 -4.78
C LEU A 108 15.78 -5.28 -4.01
N GLU A 109 16.59 -4.30 -4.38
CA GLU A 109 17.88 -3.99 -3.74
C GLU A 109 17.71 -3.63 -2.25
N LEU A 110 16.63 -2.91 -1.92
CA LEU A 110 16.25 -2.57 -0.55
C LEU A 110 15.54 -3.71 0.19
N ASN A 111 15.41 -4.89 -0.44
CA ASN A 111 14.80 -6.09 0.14
C ASN A 111 13.35 -5.88 0.63
N LEU A 112 12.62 -4.94 0.02
CA LEU A 112 11.21 -4.70 0.29
C LEU A 112 10.37 -5.86 -0.27
N LYS A 113 9.28 -6.20 0.42
CA LYS A 113 8.57 -7.49 0.23
C LYS A 113 7.34 -7.42 -0.67
N GLY A 114 7.04 -6.24 -1.20
CA GLY A 114 5.97 -6.03 -2.16
C GLY A 114 5.85 -4.56 -2.54
N ILE A 115 4.76 -4.23 -3.23
CA ILE A 115 4.50 -2.90 -3.76
C ILE A 115 3.15 -2.40 -3.23
N LYS A 116 3.09 -1.15 -2.80
CA LYS A 116 1.87 -0.44 -2.43
C LYS A 116 1.47 0.51 -3.55
N LEU A 117 0.21 0.43 -3.97
CA LEU A 117 -0.40 1.39 -4.91
C LEU A 117 -1.69 1.97 -4.33
N HIS A 118 -1.97 3.24 -4.64
CA HIS A 118 -3.21 3.91 -4.28
C HIS A 118 -3.78 4.65 -5.50
N PRO A 119 -4.58 3.98 -6.34
CA PRO A 119 -5.09 4.53 -7.59
C PRO A 119 -5.75 5.90 -7.46
N ASP A 120 -6.50 6.14 -6.38
CA ASP A 120 -7.17 7.44 -6.15
C ASP A 120 -6.19 8.59 -5.86
N PHE A 121 -5.09 8.33 -5.17
CA PHE A 121 -4.08 9.33 -4.87
C PHE A 121 -3.09 9.52 -6.02
N GLN A 122 -2.81 8.45 -6.74
CA GLN A 122 -1.89 8.40 -7.88
C GLN A 122 -2.57 8.74 -9.21
N LYS A 123 -3.91 8.79 -9.22
CA LYS A 123 -4.79 9.16 -10.34
C LYS A 123 -4.55 8.33 -11.59
N PHE A 124 -4.68 7.02 -11.48
CA PHE A 124 -4.57 6.11 -12.60
C PHE A 124 -5.58 4.97 -12.51
N ASP A 125 -6.01 4.48 -13.65
CA ASP A 125 -6.84 3.29 -13.73
C ASP A 125 -5.98 2.03 -13.62
N ILE A 126 -6.38 1.08 -12.78
CA ILE A 126 -5.61 -0.16 -12.60
C ILE A 126 -5.57 -1.03 -13.87
N ASP A 127 -6.44 -0.79 -14.84
CA ASP A 127 -6.47 -1.45 -16.14
C ASP A 127 -5.90 -0.58 -17.29
N SER A 128 -5.15 0.48 -16.97
CA SER A 128 -4.50 1.33 -17.96
C SER A 128 -3.18 0.74 -18.48
N GLU A 129 -2.74 1.19 -19.66
CA GLU A 129 -1.44 0.81 -20.23
C GLU A 129 -0.27 1.17 -19.31
N GLU A 130 -0.35 2.29 -18.59
CA GLU A 130 0.65 2.71 -17.61
C GLU A 130 0.69 1.79 -16.38
N ALA A 131 -0.48 1.30 -15.94
CA ALA A 131 -0.55 0.31 -14.88
C ALA A 131 0.05 -1.04 -15.31
N TYR A 132 -0.21 -1.44 -16.56
CA TYR A 132 0.25 -2.72 -17.11
C TYR A 132 1.78 -2.80 -17.12
N LYS A 133 2.48 -1.69 -17.40
CA LYS A 133 3.95 -1.62 -17.29
C LYS A 133 4.46 -1.98 -15.88
N MET A 134 3.72 -1.61 -14.83
CA MET A 134 4.07 -2.01 -13.45
C MET A 134 3.81 -3.49 -13.20
N TYR A 135 2.80 -4.08 -13.86
CA TYR A 135 2.44 -5.48 -13.68
C TYR A 135 3.41 -6.40 -14.43
N GLU A 136 3.77 -6.06 -15.67
CA GLU A 136 4.76 -6.79 -16.48
C GLU A 136 6.08 -7.01 -15.73
N ILE A 137 6.55 -6.01 -14.99
CA ILE A 137 7.82 -6.10 -14.26
C ILE A 137 7.70 -6.80 -12.90
N ALA A 138 6.50 -6.88 -12.32
CA ALA A 138 6.29 -7.35 -10.95
C ALA A 138 5.61 -8.72 -10.85
N GLU A 139 4.85 -9.12 -11.87
CA GLU A 139 4.21 -10.42 -11.98
C GLU A 139 5.21 -11.56 -11.71
N GLY A 140 4.80 -12.53 -10.89
CA GLY A 140 5.68 -13.62 -10.46
C GLY A 140 6.86 -13.22 -9.55
N ARG A 141 7.10 -11.93 -9.29
CA ARG A 141 8.26 -11.43 -8.54
C ARG A 141 7.89 -10.84 -7.17
N LEU A 142 6.92 -9.94 -7.11
CA LEU A 142 6.48 -9.27 -5.88
C LEU A 142 4.95 -9.13 -5.82
N PRO A 143 4.32 -9.30 -4.64
CA PRO A 143 2.90 -9.01 -4.49
C PRO A 143 2.64 -7.49 -4.47
N MET A 144 1.43 -7.11 -4.90
CA MET A 144 0.96 -5.72 -4.89
C MET A 144 -0.23 -5.53 -3.96
N LEU A 145 -0.10 -4.67 -2.95
CA LEU A 145 -1.21 -4.19 -2.13
C LEU A 145 -1.82 -2.95 -2.76
N ILE A 146 -3.02 -3.09 -3.30
CA ILE A 146 -3.72 -2.02 -4.03
C ILE A 146 -4.84 -1.49 -3.13
N HIS A 147 -4.89 -0.17 -2.93
CA HIS A 147 -6.09 0.45 -2.36
C HIS A 147 -7.24 0.27 -3.34
N PHE A 148 -8.38 -0.26 -2.89
CA PHE A 148 -9.31 -0.91 -3.80
C PHE A 148 -10.77 -0.62 -3.47
N GLY A 149 -11.55 -0.32 -4.51
CA GLY A 149 -13.01 -0.27 -4.48
C GLY A 149 -13.62 0.81 -3.60
N ASP A 150 -12.95 1.96 -3.46
CA ASP A 150 -13.59 3.21 -3.05
C ASP A 150 -14.64 3.60 -4.12
N ARG A 151 -15.81 4.07 -3.70
CA ARG A 151 -16.87 4.55 -4.61
C ARG A 151 -16.61 5.94 -5.17
N ARG A 152 -15.62 6.66 -4.65
CA ARG A 152 -15.31 8.05 -5.03
C ARG A 152 -14.85 8.17 -6.47
N TYR A 153 -14.10 7.18 -6.96
CA TYR A 153 -13.57 7.15 -8.32
C TYR A 153 -13.68 5.74 -8.92
N GLU A 154 -13.58 5.65 -10.25
CA GLU A 154 -13.61 4.37 -10.99
C GLU A 154 -12.24 3.70 -11.09
N TYR A 155 -11.16 4.37 -10.66
CA TYR A 155 -9.77 3.96 -10.85
C TYR A 155 -9.47 2.51 -10.41
N SER A 156 -10.07 2.09 -9.30
CA SER A 156 -9.91 0.76 -8.72
C SER A 156 -11.22 -0.02 -8.59
N ALA A 157 -12.17 0.23 -9.51
CA ALA A 157 -13.45 -0.49 -9.55
C ALA A 157 -13.24 -2.02 -9.62
N PRO A 158 -13.99 -2.85 -8.87
CA PRO A 158 -13.80 -4.30 -8.82
C PRO A 158 -13.73 -4.99 -10.20
N LYS A 159 -14.58 -4.59 -11.14
CA LYS A 159 -14.59 -5.08 -12.54
C LYS A 159 -13.24 -4.99 -13.24
N LYS A 160 -12.41 -4.00 -12.90
CA LYS A 160 -11.11 -3.75 -13.54
C LYS A 160 -10.07 -4.78 -13.12
N LEU A 161 -10.09 -5.21 -11.85
CA LEU A 161 -9.18 -6.25 -11.37
C LEU A 161 -9.45 -7.61 -12.02
N VAL A 162 -10.71 -7.90 -12.37
CA VAL A 162 -11.05 -9.09 -13.15
C VAL A 162 -10.35 -9.09 -14.51
N GLN A 163 -10.24 -7.93 -15.15
CA GLN A 163 -9.51 -7.80 -16.41
C GLN A 163 -8.00 -7.93 -16.19
N VAL A 164 -7.45 -7.22 -15.20
CA VAL A 164 -6.03 -7.31 -14.84
C VAL A 164 -5.60 -8.75 -14.57
N HIS A 165 -6.39 -9.53 -13.82
CA HIS A 165 -6.04 -10.91 -13.51
C HIS A 165 -6.15 -11.87 -14.71
N LYS A 166 -6.96 -11.56 -15.72
CA LYS A 166 -6.98 -12.31 -16.98
C LYS A 166 -5.71 -12.07 -17.80
N ASP A 167 -5.24 -10.82 -17.81
CA ASP A 167 -4.09 -10.40 -18.59
C ASP A 167 -2.76 -10.74 -17.88
N PHE A 168 -2.76 -10.73 -16.54
CA PHE A 168 -1.63 -11.04 -15.65
C PHE A 168 -2.02 -12.12 -14.62
N PRO A 169 -2.11 -13.40 -15.03
CA PRO A 169 -2.60 -14.49 -14.18
C PRO A 169 -1.68 -14.83 -12.99
N ASP A 170 -0.38 -14.52 -13.06
CA ASP A 170 0.60 -14.76 -12.00
C ASP A 170 0.80 -13.54 -11.09
N LEU A 171 0.11 -12.42 -11.36
CA LEU A 171 0.17 -11.23 -10.53
C LEU A 171 -0.56 -11.46 -9.20
N LYS A 172 0.20 -11.38 -8.10
CA LYS A 172 -0.35 -11.53 -6.75
C LYS A 172 -0.85 -10.19 -6.24
N VAL A 173 -2.17 -10.01 -6.20
CA VAL A 173 -2.81 -8.78 -5.71
C VAL A 173 -3.43 -8.99 -4.34
N ILE A 174 -3.11 -8.10 -3.40
CA ILE A 174 -3.83 -7.93 -2.13
C ILE A 174 -4.78 -6.73 -2.34
N ALA A 175 -6.05 -7.02 -2.63
CA ALA A 175 -7.08 -6.01 -2.77
C ALA A 175 -7.51 -5.53 -1.38
N ALA A 176 -7.04 -4.33 -0.99
CA ALA A 176 -7.33 -3.78 0.32
C ALA A 176 -8.83 -3.51 0.54
N HIS A 177 -9.20 -3.21 1.78
CA HIS A 177 -10.57 -2.83 2.14
C HIS A 177 -11.62 -3.88 1.72
N LEU A 178 -11.32 -5.15 2.05
CA LEU A 178 -12.18 -6.31 1.77
C LEU A 178 -12.55 -6.44 0.27
N GLY A 179 -11.60 -6.15 -0.62
CA GLY A 179 -11.85 -6.22 -2.07
C GLY A 179 -12.80 -5.14 -2.60
N GLY A 180 -12.96 -4.02 -1.87
CA GLY A 180 -13.87 -2.93 -2.23
C GLY A 180 -15.20 -2.99 -1.50
N TYR A 181 -15.17 -2.96 -0.17
CA TYR A 181 -16.37 -3.05 0.68
C TYR A 181 -17.47 -2.02 0.35
N GLU A 182 -17.11 -0.86 -0.24
CA GLU A 182 -18.10 0.14 -0.68
C GLU A 182 -18.76 -0.21 -2.02
N ARG A 183 -18.24 -1.23 -2.71
CA ARG A 183 -18.71 -1.74 -4.00
C ARG A 183 -18.92 -3.25 -3.95
N TRP A 184 -19.41 -3.74 -2.80
CA TRP A 184 -19.58 -5.17 -2.51
C TRP A 184 -20.34 -5.93 -3.61
N GLU A 185 -21.42 -5.35 -4.13
CA GLU A 185 -22.24 -5.96 -5.20
C GLU A 185 -21.51 -6.12 -6.54
N GLU A 186 -20.40 -5.39 -6.74
CA GLU A 186 -19.58 -5.48 -7.96
C GLU A 186 -18.41 -6.45 -7.79
N GLN A 187 -18.18 -6.98 -6.59
CA GLN A 187 -17.15 -7.98 -6.34
C GLN A 187 -17.58 -9.29 -7.00
N LEU A 188 -16.86 -9.68 -8.05
CA LEU A 188 -17.13 -10.87 -8.85
C LEU A 188 -15.86 -11.73 -9.01
N LEU A 189 -15.11 -11.89 -7.92
CA LEU A 189 -14.11 -12.95 -7.81
C LEU A 189 -14.78 -14.25 -7.38
#